data_AF-A0A936UDU3-F1
#
_entry.id   AF-A0A936UDU3-F1
#
_cell.length_a   1.000
_cell.length_b   1.000
_cell.length_c   1.000
_cell.angle_alpha   90.00
_cell.angle_beta   90.00
_cell.angle_gamma   90.00
#
_symmetry.space_group_name_H-M   'P 1'
#
loop_
_entity.id
_entity.type
_entity.pdbx_description
1 polymer ?
#
loop_
_entity_poly.entity_id
_entity_poly.type
_entity_poly.pdbx_seq_one_letter_code
_entity_poly.pdbx_strand_id
1 'polypeptide(L)'
;MKNCFRYSVLFLAIALVAGTALAQEVSFKDPSGDDKGPGNYVYPTDKVYTAGSFDLTEFKMKVSGEKADFSVAIGGKLEDPWGMGGGFATQMIFIFIDTDNKEGSGFTKALPGLNVEFAAADAWDKCVILSPQPQGRVVSEVETKAGWAKGAVVVPVRTKGMGRSINGSVAIKDLGAGDPAKWGYQVVVQSNEGFPDKADLLTRKVNEFEGQHRFGGGNDGDCDPHAMDVLAGKGTGDKSEADEQKKMLAYECNADGTSKKMATLSMIRK
;
A
#
# COMPACT_ATOMS: atom_id res chain seq x y z
N MET A 1 -76.93 -20.57 25.38
CA MET A 1 -75.88 -19.54 25.39
C MET A 1 -74.64 -20.11 26.07
N LYS A 2 -73.56 -20.38 25.32
CA LYS A 2 -72.15 -20.49 25.76
C LYS A 2 -71.33 -21.00 24.58
N ASN A 3 -70.89 -20.09 23.70
CA ASN A 3 -69.85 -20.37 22.70
C ASN A 3 -68.49 -20.13 23.36
N CYS A 4 -67.69 -21.18 23.54
CA CYS A 4 -66.29 -21.07 23.93
C CYS A 4 -65.43 -20.90 22.67
N PHE A 5 -64.93 -19.69 22.43
CA PHE A 5 -63.94 -19.41 21.40
C PHE A 5 -62.55 -19.77 21.96
N ARG A 6 -61.89 -20.78 21.38
CA ARG A 6 -60.48 -21.11 21.69
C ARG A 6 -59.60 -20.27 20.78
N TYR A 7 -58.90 -19.28 21.35
CA TYR A 7 -57.81 -18.58 20.66
C TYR A 7 -56.54 -19.43 20.77
N SER A 8 -56.11 -20.01 19.64
CA SER A 8 -54.77 -20.59 19.52
C SER A 8 -53.79 -19.46 19.21
N VAL A 9 -52.92 -19.15 20.18
CA VAL A 9 -51.80 -18.23 19.98
C VAL A 9 -50.65 -19.01 19.34
N LEU A 10 -50.34 -18.68 18.08
CA LEU A 10 -49.20 -19.23 17.35
C LEU A 10 -47.94 -18.42 17.74
N PHE A 11 -47.05 -18.99 18.53
CA PHE A 11 -45.73 -18.41 18.80
C PHE A 11 -44.81 -18.64 17.59
N LEU A 12 -44.54 -17.59 16.82
CA LEU A 12 -43.52 -17.61 15.78
C LEU A 12 -42.14 -17.38 16.43
N ALA A 13 -41.37 -18.46 16.61
CA ALA A 13 -39.99 -18.36 17.07
C ALA A 13 -39.10 -17.90 15.89
N ILE A 14 -38.69 -16.63 15.91
CA ILE A 14 -37.65 -16.12 15.00
C ILE A 14 -36.30 -16.54 15.56
N ALA A 15 -35.72 -17.60 15.00
CA ALA A 15 -34.34 -17.98 15.27
C ALA A 15 -33.40 -17.00 14.55
N LEU A 16 -32.83 -16.03 15.27
CA LEU A 16 -31.68 -15.27 14.79
C LEU A 16 -30.47 -16.20 14.74
N VAL A 17 -30.14 -16.70 13.55
CA VAL A 17 -28.83 -17.31 13.31
C VAL A 17 -27.82 -16.18 13.21
N ALA A 18 -27.18 -15.85 14.33
CA ALA A 18 -26.00 -15.01 14.33
C ALA A 18 -24.85 -15.82 13.70
N GLY A 19 -24.65 -15.67 12.39
CA GLY A 19 -23.48 -16.20 11.72
C GLY A 19 -22.24 -15.52 12.31
N THR A 20 -21.39 -16.27 13.00
CA THR A 20 -20.06 -15.78 13.35
C THR A 20 -19.32 -15.56 12.03
N ALA A 21 -19.24 -14.31 11.58
CA ALA A 21 -18.37 -13.97 10.46
C ALA A 21 -16.94 -14.33 10.88
N LEU A 22 -16.42 -15.42 10.31
CA LEU A 22 -15.03 -15.81 10.49
C LEU A 22 -14.16 -14.65 10.00
N ALA A 23 -13.12 -14.31 10.75
CA ALA A 23 -12.17 -13.31 10.31
C ALA A 23 -11.57 -13.75 8.97
N GLN A 24 -11.70 -12.90 7.96
CA GLN A 24 -11.08 -13.12 6.66
C GLN A 24 -9.68 -12.52 6.68
N GLU A 25 -8.70 -13.24 6.18
CA GLU A 25 -7.32 -12.79 6.13
C GLU A 25 -6.76 -12.99 4.72
N VAL A 26 -6.11 -11.95 4.22
CA VAL A 26 -5.28 -11.98 3.02
C VAL A 26 -3.85 -11.73 3.47
N SER A 27 -2.92 -12.55 2.99
CA SER A 27 -1.50 -12.40 3.31
C SER A 27 -0.63 -12.70 2.11
N PHE A 28 0.31 -11.83 1.81
CA PHE A 28 1.35 -12.04 0.81
C PHE A 28 2.70 -11.92 1.49
N LYS A 29 3.65 -12.74 1.06
CA LYS A 29 5.04 -12.66 1.45
C LYS A 29 5.85 -12.05 0.33
N ASP A 30 6.97 -11.50 0.70
CA ASP A 30 7.96 -10.96 -0.20
C ASP A 30 9.34 -11.53 0.20
N PRO A 31 10.28 -11.74 -0.74
CA PRO A 31 11.63 -12.15 -0.38
C PRO A 31 12.32 -11.10 0.50
N SER A 32 13.59 -11.32 0.83
CA SER A 32 14.35 -10.35 1.62
C SER A 32 15.62 -9.97 0.88
N GLY A 33 16.00 -8.71 1.00
CA GLY A 33 17.16 -8.11 0.38
C GLY A 33 16.94 -7.58 -1.03
N ASP A 34 15.69 -7.28 -1.41
CA ASP A 34 15.29 -6.72 -2.70
C ASP A 34 14.69 -5.31 -2.62
N ASP A 35 14.93 -4.61 -1.51
CA ASP A 35 14.78 -3.16 -1.30
C ASP A 35 15.67 -2.25 -2.17
N LYS A 36 15.89 -2.63 -3.43
CA LYS A 36 16.79 -1.99 -4.39
C LYS A 36 16.06 -1.52 -5.64
N GLY A 37 14.74 -1.36 -5.55
CA GLY A 37 13.85 -0.95 -6.63
C GLY A 37 14.09 -1.79 -7.90
N PRO A 38 14.46 -1.19 -9.04
CA PRO A 38 14.77 -1.89 -10.29
C PRO A 38 16.04 -2.76 -10.24
N GLY A 39 16.71 -2.83 -9.09
CA GLY A 39 17.81 -3.75 -8.79
C GLY A 39 19.14 -3.07 -8.48
N ASN A 40 19.21 -1.74 -8.58
CA ASN A 40 20.43 -0.96 -8.47
C ASN A 40 20.31 0.24 -7.51
N TYR A 41 19.18 0.41 -6.81
CA TYR A 41 19.06 1.52 -5.88
C TYR A 41 19.97 1.38 -4.68
N VAL A 42 20.46 2.52 -4.22
CA VAL A 42 21.40 2.66 -3.12
C VAL A 42 20.74 3.49 -2.02
N TYR A 43 20.82 2.98 -0.80
CA TYR A 43 20.30 3.67 0.37
C TYR A 43 21.00 5.02 0.60
N PRO A 44 20.31 5.99 1.23
CA PRO A 44 20.96 7.21 1.68
C PRO A 44 22.08 6.92 2.69
N THR A 45 23.06 7.82 2.77
CA THR A 45 24.26 7.61 3.60
C THR A 45 24.07 7.92 5.08
N ASP A 46 22.99 8.61 5.46
CA ASP A 46 22.68 8.85 6.87
C ASP A 46 22.27 7.55 7.58
N LYS A 47 22.73 7.39 8.82
CA LYS A 47 22.54 6.17 9.62
C LYS A 47 21.08 5.90 9.99
N VAL A 48 20.20 6.89 9.88
CA VAL A 48 18.76 6.71 10.09
C VAL A 48 18.11 5.78 9.05
N TYR A 49 18.73 5.59 7.89
CA TYR A 49 18.28 4.65 6.86
C TYR A 49 19.03 3.33 7.02
N THR A 50 18.54 2.50 7.95
CA THR A 50 19.18 1.23 8.29
C THR A 50 18.90 0.16 7.23
N ALA A 51 19.81 -0.81 7.08
CA ALA A 51 19.65 -1.90 6.12
C ALA A 51 18.33 -2.67 6.34
N GLY A 52 17.59 -2.92 5.26
CA GLY A 52 16.28 -3.57 5.30
C GLY A 52 15.14 -2.68 5.77
N SER A 53 15.38 -1.38 6.03
CA SER A 53 14.31 -0.48 6.51
C SER A 53 13.24 -0.17 5.45
N PHE A 54 13.44 -0.58 4.21
CA PHE A 54 12.48 -0.50 3.11
C PHE A 54 12.22 -1.84 2.41
N ASP A 55 12.76 -2.94 2.95
CA ASP A 55 12.64 -4.33 2.45
C ASP A 55 11.31 -4.90 2.88
N LEU A 56 10.35 -4.99 1.98
CA LEU A 56 9.07 -5.62 2.26
C LEU A 56 9.33 -7.10 2.57
N THR A 57 8.58 -7.67 3.52
CA THR A 57 8.68 -9.11 3.79
C THR A 57 7.32 -9.76 3.94
N GLU A 58 6.32 -8.98 4.33
CA GLU A 58 4.96 -9.48 4.45
C GLU A 58 3.95 -8.33 4.36
N PHE A 59 2.89 -8.56 3.62
CA PHE A 59 1.67 -7.79 3.70
C PHE A 59 0.54 -8.67 4.23
N LYS A 60 -0.25 -8.14 5.17
CA LYS A 60 -1.46 -8.76 5.71
C LYS A 60 -2.59 -7.75 5.76
N MET A 61 -3.78 -8.20 5.38
CA MET A 61 -5.03 -7.55 5.71
C MET A 61 -5.97 -8.53 6.40
N LYS A 62 -6.48 -8.15 7.57
CA LYS A 62 -7.45 -8.94 8.32
C LYS A 62 -8.75 -8.16 8.47
N VAL A 63 -9.86 -8.78 8.10
CA VAL A 63 -11.19 -8.21 8.29
C VAL A 63 -11.84 -8.82 9.53
N SER A 64 -12.25 -7.96 10.45
CA SER A 64 -12.97 -8.34 11.67
C SER A 64 -14.13 -7.36 11.91
N GLY A 65 -15.36 -7.86 11.79
CA GLY A 65 -16.55 -7.01 11.81
C GLY A 65 -16.50 -5.96 10.71
N GLU A 66 -16.61 -4.68 11.08
CA GLU A 66 -16.59 -3.55 10.15
C GLU A 66 -15.19 -2.96 9.89
N LYS A 67 -14.14 -3.60 10.42
CA LYS A 67 -12.77 -3.10 10.32
C LYS A 67 -11.92 -3.98 9.41
N ALA A 68 -11.06 -3.31 8.64
CA ALA A 68 -9.94 -3.92 7.94
C ALA A 68 -8.64 -3.43 8.59
N ASP A 69 -7.89 -4.37 9.17
CA ASP A 69 -6.60 -4.15 9.81
C ASP A 69 -5.48 -4.51 8.84
N PHE A 70 -4.66 -3.53 8.49
CA PHE A 70 -3.51 -3.65 7.59
C PHE A 70 -2.23 -3.76 8.42
N SER A 71 -1.34 -4.68 8.02
CA SER A 71 0.00 -4.84 8.56
C SER A 71 0.99 -5.05 7.43
N VAL A 72 2.02 -4.22 7.38
CA VAL A 72 3.15 -4.36 6.45
C VAL A 72 4.42 -4.56 7.26
N ALA A 73 5.08 -5.70 7.09
CA ALA A 73 6.32 -6.04 7.74
C ALA A 73 7.50 -5.74 6.83
N ILE A 74 8.54 -5.14 7.40
CA ILE A 74 9.81 -4.85 6.72
C ILE A 74 10.96 -5.72 7.28
N GLY A 75 12.08 -5.85 6.55
CA GLY A 75 13.24 -6.63 6.95
C GLY A 75 14.00 -6.04 8.16
N GLY A 76 14.01 -4.71 8.25
CA GLY A 76 14.65 -3.92 9.29
C GLY A 76 13.77 -3.63 10.51
N LYS A 77 14.39 -3.26 11.63
CA LYS A 77 13.66 -2.73 12.79
C LYS A 77 13.21 -1.30 12.50
N LEU A 78 11.96 -0.98 12.80
CA LEU A 78 11.43 0.38 12.68
C LEU A 78 12.02 1.30 13.75
N GLU A 79 12.38 2.50 13.32
CA GLU A 79 12.91 3.56 14.17
C GLU A 79 12.20 4.88 13.87
N ASP A 80 12.05 5.72 14.90
CA ASP A 80 11.44 7.05 14.80
C ASP A 80 12.45 8.17 15.10
N PRO A 81 13.51 8.30 14.29
CA PRO A 81 14.58 9.28 14.52
C PRO A 81 14.10 10.73 14.41
N TRP A 82 12.94 10.97 13.77
CA TRP A 82 12.38 12.31 13.58
C TRP A 82 11.25 12.63 14.56
N GLY A 83 10.95 11.75 15.50
CA GLY A 83 9.93 11.98 16.54
C GLY A 83 8.52 12.17 15.98
N MET A 84 8.17 11.42 14.94
CA MET A 84 6.86 11.46 14.28
C MET A 84 5.73 10.97 15.22
N GLY A 85 6.06 10.19 16.26
CA GLY A 85 5.12 9.70 17.28
C GLY A 85 4.37 8.44 16.86
N GLY A 86 4.60 7.97 15.64
CA GLY A 86 4.06 6.74 15.08
C GLY A 86 4.91 5.49 15.38
N GLY A 87 6.15 5.65 15.85
CA GLY A 87 7.09 4.52 16.05
C GLY A 87 7.87 4.16 14.79
N PHE A 88 7.79 4.99 13.74
CA PHE A 88 8.59 4.95 12.53
C PHE A 88 8.61 6.35 11.88
N ALA A 89 9.62 6.65 11.06
CA ALA A 89 9.72 7.97 10.42
C ALA A 89 10.02 7.96 8.92
N THR A 90 10.81 7.00 8.45
CA THR A 90 11.43 7.09 7.12
C THR A 90 10.62 6.41 6.02
N GLN A 91 9.71 5.50 6.35
CA GLN A 91 8.84 4.77 5.41
C GLN A 91 7.54 5.51 5.12
N MET A 92 6.97 5.27 3.94
CA MET A 92 5.65 5.67 3.47
C MET A 92 5.12 4.48 2.65
N ILE A 93 4.04 3.84 3.10
CA ILE A 93 3.54 2.62 2.46
C ILE A 93 2.24 2.92 1.72
N PHE A 94 2.14 2.47 0.48
CA PHE A 94 0.96 2.58 -0.35
C PHE A 94 0.44 1.19 -0.68
N ILE A 95 -0.79 0.90 -0.30
CA ILE A 95 -1.43 -0.40 -0.51
C ILE A 95 -2.56 -0.19 -1.51
N PHE A 96 -2.27 -0.47 -2.77
CA PHE A 96 -3.24 -0.40 -3.86
C PHE A 96 -4.09 -1.67 -3.88
N ILE A 97 -5.39 -1.50 -4.12
CA ILE A 97 -6.38 -2.57 -4.08
C ILE A 97 -7.24 -2.47 -5.33
N ASP A 98 -7.30 -3.56 -6.08
CA ASP A 98 -8.27 -3.82 -7.14
C ASP A 98 -9.41 -4.66 -6.55
N THR A 99 -10.59 -4.05 -6.44
CA THR A 99 -11.73 -4.66 -5.74
C THR A 99 -12.65 -5.44 -6.67
N ASP A 100 -12.56 -5.23 -7.98
CA ASP A 100 -13.49 -5.78 -8.96
C ASP A 100 -12.86 -6.67 -10.04
N ASN A 101 -11.52 -6.67 -10.16
CA ASN A 101 -10.74 -7.41 -11.15
C ASN A 101 -11.22 -7.19 -12.59
N LYS A 102 -11.65 -5.96 -12.89
CA LYS A 102 -12.22 -5.62 -14.19
C LYS A 102 -11.29 -4.71 -14.98
N GLU A 103 -10.81 -5.20 -16.11
CA GLU A 103 -10.03 -4.36 -17.03
C GLU A 103 -10.80 -3.08 -17.41
N GLY A 104 -10.11 -1.94 -17.31
CA GLY A 104 -10.69 -0.62 -17.57
C GLY A 104 -11.61 -0.08 -16.48
N SER A 105 -11.75 -0.75 -15.34
CA SER A 105 -12.20 -0.12 -14.08
C SER A 105 -11.03 0.57 -13.38
N GLY A 106 -11.31 1.33 -12.31
CA GLY A 106 -10.27 1.92 -11.48
C GLY A 106 -9.34 2.94 -12.16
N PHE A 107 -8.11 3.01 -11.66
CA PHE A 107 -7.07 3.92 -12.09
C PHE A 107 -5.81 3.16 -12.48
N THR A 108 -5.22 3.49 -13.64
CA THR A 108 -3.90 2.97 -14.02
C THR A 108 -2.76 3.88 -13.56
N LYS A 109 -3.03 5.18 -13.39
CA LYS A 109 -2.06 6.13 -12.85
C LYS A 109 -1.86 5.89 -11.35
N ALA A 110 -0.63 5.80 -10.87
CA ALA A 110 -0.36 5.74 -9.42
C ALA A 110 -0.39 7.14 -8.76
N LEU A 111 -0.32 7.17 -7.44
CA LEU A 111 -0.26 8.44 -6.71
C LEU A 111 1.05 9.21 -7.01
N PRO A 112 1.01 10.55 -7.00
CA PRO A 112 2.18 11.37 -7.33
C PRO A 112 3.40 11.09 -6.44
N GLY A 113 4.59 11.12 -7.05
CA GLY A 113 5.86 10.89 -6.37
C GLY A 113 6.26 9.41 -6.22
N LEU A 114 5.52 8.48 -6.85
CA LEU A 114 5.90 7.07 -6.98
C LEU A 114 6.53 6.73 -8.34
N ASN A 115 6.24 7.51 -9.38
CA ASN A 115 6.75 7.31 -10.76
C ASN A 115 6.53 5.89 -11.32
N VAL A 116 5.40 5.29 -10.96
CA VAL A 116 4.93 4.02 -11.50
C VAL A 116 3.53 4.20 -12.06
N GLU A 117 3.15 3.30 -12.95
CA GLU A 117 1.77 3.08 -13.38
C GLU A 117 1.37 1.62 -13.17
N PHE A 118 0.10 1.30 -13.40
CA PHE A 118 -0.45 -0.04 -13.35
C PHE A 118 -0.84 -0.49 -14.74
N ALA A 119 -0.65 -1.78 -15.02
CA ALA A 119 -1.15 -2.38 -16.25
C ALA A 119 -2.67 -2.22 -16.35
N ALA A 120 -3.22 -2.14 -17.57
CA ALA A 120 -4.65 -1.87 -17.79
C ALA A 120 -5.58 -2.92 -17.13
N ALA A 121 -5.13 -4.18 -17.05
CA ALA A 121 -5.83 -5.28 -16.39
C ALA A 121 -5.63 -5.32 -14.86
N ASP A 122 -4.79 -4.44 -14.32
CA ASP A 122 -4.37 -4.38 -12.92
C ASP A 122 -4.61 -2.98 -12.32
N ALA A 123 -5.55 -2.22 -12.90
CA ALA A 123 -5.94 -0.92 -12.38
C ALA A 123 -6.47 -1.02 -10.94
N TRP A 124 -6.26 0.03 -10.14
CA TRP A 124 -6.63 0.05 -8.73
C TRP A 124 -7.91 0.85 -8.47
N ASP A 125 -8.71 0.42 -7.50
CA ASP A 125 -9.93 1.10 -7.05
C ASP A 125 -9.71 1.91 -5.78
N LYS A 126 -8.79 1.43 -4.93
CA LYS A 126 -8.44 2.07 -3.65
C LYS A 126 -6.94 2.08 -3.41
N CYS A 127 -6.51 3.06 -2.64
CA CYS A 127 -5.15 3.11 -2.11
C CYS A 127 -5.20 3.43 -0.61
N VAL A 128 -4.72 2.51 0.23
CA VAL A 128 -4.53 2.76 1.66
C VAL A 128 -3.12 3.27 1.89
N ILE A 129 -2.98 4.43 2.54
CA ILE A 129 -1.67 5.03 2.82
C ILE A 129 -1.33 4.86 4.31
N LEU A 130 -0.30 4.06 4.61
CA LEU A 130 0.29 3.99 5.95
C LEU A 130 1.46 4.98 6.03
N SER A 131 1.18 6.14 6.60
CA SER A 131 2.15 7.25 6.69
C SER A 131 2.59 7.52 8.13
N PRO A 132 3.84 7.95 8.37
CA PRO A 132 4.27 8.47 9.66
C PRO A 132 3.78 9.92 9.88
N GLN A 133 3.28 10.58 8.83
CA GLN A 133 2.76 11.95 8.88
C GLN A 133 1.38 11.99 9.53
N PRO A 134 0.98 13.11 10.15
CA PRO A 134 -0.39 13.28 10.64
C PRO A 134 -1.42 13.07 9.53
N GLN A 135 -2.49 12.32 9.81
CA GLN A 135 -3.53 11.96 8.82
C GLN A 135 -4.04 13.18 8.04
N GLY A 136 -4.36 14.27 8.74
CA GLY A 136 -4.86 15.50 8.10
C GLY A 136 -3.89 16.11 7.08
N ARG A 137 -2.57 15.96 7.32
CA ARG A 137 -1.54 16.39 6.36
C ARG A 137 -1.57 15.52 5.11
N VAL A 138 -1.62 14.19 5.27
CA VAL A 138 -1.68 13.25 4.16
C VAL A 138 -2.92 13.52 3.30
N VAL A 139 -4.09 13.69 3.93
CA VAL A 139 -5.35 13.99 3.23
C VAL A 139 -5.25 15.33 2.46
N SER A 140 -4.69 16.38 3.07
CA SER A 140 -4.51 17.67 2.38
C SER A 140 -3.58 17.59 1.17
N GLU A 141 -2.51 16.79 1.26
CA GLU A 141 -1.57 16.57 0.16
C GLU A 141 -2.21 15.74 -0.96
N VAL A 142 -3.01 14.72 -0.61
CA VAL A 142 -3.84 13.97 -1.56
C VAL A 142 -4.81 14.90 -2.30
N GLU A 143 -5.54 15.76 -1.59
CA GLU A 143 -6.49 16.68 -2.21
C GLU A 143 -5.81 17.63 -3.20
N THR A 144 -4.62 18.11 -2.85
CA THR A 144 -3.86 19.08 -3.65
C THR A 144 -3.20 18.43 -4.88
N LYS A 145 -2.57 17.26 -4.70
CA LYS A 145 -1.69 16.65 -5.71
C LYS A 145 -2.35 15.49 -6.46
N ALA A 146 -3.29 14.80 -5.80
CA ALA A 146 -4.01 13.65 -6.32
C ALA A 146 -5.54 13.83 -6.29
N GLY A 147 -6.02 15.08 -6.45
CA GLY A 147 -7.45 15.40 -6.37
C GLY A 147 -8.35 14.60 -7.33
N TRP A 148 -7.78 14.08 -8.42
CA TRP A 148 -8.43 13.19 -9.38
C TRP A 148 -8.79 11.80 -8.81
N ALA A 149 -8.09 11.33 -7.76
CA ALA A 149 -8.36 10.06 -7.09
C ALA A 149 -8.64 10.19 -5.58
N LYS A 150 -8.90 11.40 -5.07
CA LYS A 150 -9.08 11.63 -3.62
C LYS A 150 -10.15 10.73 -2.96
N GLY A 151 -11.22 10.36 -3.68
CA GLY A 151 -12.26 9.45 -3.17
C GLY A 151 -11.86 7.96 -3.12
N ALA A 152 -10.74 7.62 -3.77
CA ALA A 152 -10.15 6.30 -3.77
C ALA A 152 -9.05 6.15 -2.69
N VAL A 153 -8.49 7.25 -2.22
CA VAL A 153 -7.45 7.22 -1.19
C VAL A 153 -8.07 7.14 0.20
N VAL A 154 -7.62 6.18 1.00
CA VAL A 154 -8.05 5.96 2.37
C VAL A 154 -6.84 6.07 3.29
N VAL A 155 -6.90 6.94 4.29
CA VAL A 155 -5.80 7.15 5.25
C VAL A 155 -6.31 6.76 6.65
N PRO A 156 -5.70 5.80 7.35
CA PRO A 156 -6.06 5.49 8.73
C PRO A 156 -5.96 6.71 9.64
N VAL A 157 -6.84 6.79 10.64
CA VAL A 157 -6.77 7.84 11.68
C VAL A 157 -5.45 7.79 12.44
N ARG A 158 -4.90 6.58 12.59
CA ARG A 158 -3.61 6.36 13.22
C ARG A 158 -2.89 5.21 12.55
N THR A 159 -1.64 5.46 12.17
CA THR A 159 -0.69 4.44 11.74
C THR A 159 0.35 4.23 12.84
N LYS A 160 0.76 2.99 13.09
CA LYS A 160 1.72 2.63 14.14
C LYS A 160 2.78 1.67 13.64
N GLY A 161 4.04 2.02 13.84
CA GLY A 161 5.19 1.14 13.75
C GLY A 161 5.44 0.43 15.09
N MET A 162 5.63 -0.88 15.05
CA MET A 162 6.08 -1.67 16.20
C MET A 162 6.95 -2.84 15.73
N GLY A 163 8.16 -2.95 16.30
CA GLY A 163 9.10 -3.97 15.89
C GLY A 163 9.50 -3.77 14.42
N ARG A 164 8.98 -4.61 13.54
CA ARG A 164 9.18 -4.55 12.09
C ARG A 164 7.91 -4.26 11.30
N SER A 165 6.79 -4.01 11.97
CA SER A 165 5.48 -3.92 11.32
C SER A 165 4.88 -2.52 11.41
N ILE A 166 4.45 -1.99 10.27
CA ILE A 166 3.67 -0.76 10.14
C ILE A 166 2.20 -1.16 10.00
N ASN A 167 1.35 -0.63 10.87
CA ASN A 167 -0.04 -1.06 11.00
C ASN A 167 -1.01 0.10 10.91
N GLY A 168 -2.20 -0.13 10.36
CA GLY A 168 -3.30 0.83 10.35
C GLY A 168 -4.65 0.12 10.20
N SER A 169 -5.72 0.77 10.65
CA SER A 169 -7.08 0.23 10.56
C SER A 169 -8.01 1.24 9.91
N VAL A 170 -8.88 0.76 9.02
CA VAL A 170 -9.92 1.55 8.35
C VAL A 170 -11.26 0.80 8.38
N ALA A 171 -12.36 1.47 8.05
CA ALA A 171 -13.63 0.78 7.89
C ALA A 171 -13.62 0.00 6.57
N ILE A 172 -14.03 -1.28 6.59
CA ILE A 172 -14.06 -2.13 5.37
C ILE A 172 -14.93 -1.52 4.26
N LYS A 173 -16.01 -0.82 4.64
CA LYS A 173 -16.89 -0.12 3.71
C LYS A 173 -16.20 1.00 2.92
N ASP A 174 -15.09 1.54 3.42
CA ASP A 174 -14.36 2.61 2.74
C ASP A 174 -13.46 2.04 1.63
N LEU A 175 -13.17 0.73 1.69
CA LEU A 175 -12.40 -0.02 0.69
C LEU A 175 -13.28 -0.49 -0.47
N GLY A 176 -14.46 -1.03 -0.19
CA GLY A 176 -15.35 -1.48 -1.25
C GLY A 176 -16.26 -2.62 -0.82
N ALA A 177 -17.09 -3.05 -1.76
CA ALA A 177 -17.92 -4.24 -1.59
C ALA A 177 -17.20 -5.47 -2.16
N GLY A 178 -17.68 -6.66 -1.80
CA GLY A 178 -17.15 -7.92 -2.31
C GLY A 178 -16.38 -8.71 -1.26
N ASP A 179 -15.68 -9.74 -1.71
CA ASP A 179 -14.87 -10.63 -0.90
C ASP A 179 -13.40 -10.23 -1.00
N PRO A 180 -12.81 -9.67 0.08
CA PRO A 180 -11.41 -9.26 0.08
C PRO A 180 -10.41 -10.36 -0.28
N ALA A 181 -10.75 -11.64 -0.07
CA ALA A 181 -9.90 -12.75 -0.48
C ALA A 181 -9.78 -12.90 -2.01
N LYS A 182 -10.65 -12.21 -2.77
CA LYS A 182 -10.68 -12.20 -4.25
C LYS A 182 -10.17 -10.89 -4.85
N TRP A 183 -9.83 -9.90 -4.03
CA TRP A 183 -9.27 -8.64 -4.52
C TRP A 183 -7.81 -8.82 -4.95
N GLY A 184 -7.35 -7.94 -5.84
CA GLY A 184 -5.94 -7.76 -6.17
C GLY A 184 -5.28 -6.75 -5.22
N TYR A 185 -4.02 -6.99 -4.87
CA TYR A 185 -3.26 -6.12 -3.98
C TYR A 185 -1.88 -5.85 -4.53
N GLN A 186 -1.41 -4.61 -4.40
CA GLN A 186 -0.03 -4.24 -4.65
C GLN A 186 0.42 -3.32 -3.52
N VAL A 187 1.62 -3.56 -2.99
CA VAL A 187 2.23 -2.73 -1.95
C VAL A 187 3.43 -2.04 -2.56
N VAL A 188 3.49 -0.72 -2.41
CA VAL A 188 4.68 0.06 -2.77
C VAL A 188 5.29 0.60 -1.50
N VAL A 189 6.53 0.21 -1.24
CA VAL A 189 7.35 0.74 -0.15
C VAL A 189 8.16 1.90 -0.68
N GLN A 190 7.99 3.06 -0.03
CA GLN A 190 8.67 4.28 -0.40
C GLN A 190 9.15 5.02 0.86
N SER A 191 10.05 5.98 0.70
CA SER A 191 10.57 6.87 1.71
C SER A 191 9.74 8.14 1.85
N ASN A 192 9.36 8.40 3.10
CA ASN A 192 8.69 9.61 3.54
C ASN A 192 9.62 10.82 3.43
N GLU A 193 9.06 11.92 2.93
CA GLU A 193 9.69 13.22 2.85
C GLU A 193 8.79 14.27 3.48
N GLY A 194 9.30 14.93 4.52
CA GLY A 194 8.61 16.00 5.23
C GLY A 194 8.56 17.29 4.43
N PHE A 195 9.44 17.47 3.45
CA PHE A 195 9.51 18.65 2.58
C PHE A 195 9.63 18.19 1.11
N PRO A 196 8.57 17.58 0.55
CA PRO A 196 8.66 16.96 -0.77
C PRO A 196 8.74 18.02 -1.86
N ASP A 197 9.16 17.58 -3.04
CA ASP A 197 9.00 18.38 -4.25
C ASP A 197 7.52 18.74 -4.48
N LYS A 198 7.30 19.81 -5.23
CA LYS A 198 5.96 20.40 -5.43
C LYS A 198 4.93 19.39 -5.97
N ALA A 199 5.36 18.41 -6.75
CA ALA A 199 4.48 17.41 -7.35
C ALA A 199 4.29 16.15 -6.47
N ASP A 200 5.13 15.93 -5.46
CA ASP A 200 5.26 14.62 -4.80
C ASP A 200 4.45 14.52 -3.52
N LEU A 201 3.76 13.39 -3.32
CA LEU A 201 2.87 13.19 -2.18
C LEU A 201 3.65 12.70 -0.96
N LEU A 202 4.41 13.61 -0.33
CA LEU A 202 5.18 13.31 0.89
C LEU A 202 6.21 12.19 0.69
N THR A 203 6.66 11.99 -0.54
CA THR A 203 7.65 10.96 -0.91
C THR A 203 8.99 11.59 -1.30
N ARG A 204 10.05 10.80 -1.15
CA ARG A 204 11.43 11.16 -1.46
C ARG A 204 11.81 10.62 -2.83
N LYS A 205 12.30 11.49 -3.71
CA LYS A 205 12.86 11.08 -5.00
C LYS A 205 14.09 10.21 -4.87
N VAL A 206 14.33 9.41 -5.90
CA VAL A 206 15.58 8.69 -6.10
C VAL A 206 16.43 9.53 -7.07
N ASN A 207 17.69 9.72 -6.71
CA ASN A 207 18.65 10.50 -7.47
C ASN A 207 19.57 9.58 -8.29
N GLU A 208 20.32 10.14 -9.24
CA GLU A 208 21.39 9.39 -9.91
C GLU A 208 22.41 8.85 -8.88
N PHE A 209 22.81 9.70 -7.93
CA PHE A 209 23.72 9.34 -6.84
C PHE A 209 23.04 9.49 -5.48
N GLU A 210 23.39 8.62 -4.53
CA GLU A 210 22.89 8.71 -3.17
C GLU A 210 23.45 9.95 -2.46
N GLY A 211 22.67 10.46 -1.51
CA GLY A 211 23.07 11.55 -0.65
C GLY A 211 22.80 11.21 0.81
N GLN A 212 23.05 12.17 1.71
CA GLN A 212 22.76 11.99 3.14
C GLN A 212 21.31 11.53 3.37
N HIS A 213 20.38 12.18 2.71
CA HIS A 213 18.95 11.86 2.76
C HIS A 213 18.39 11.57 1.37
N ARG A 214 19.14 11.04 0.41
CA ARG A 214 18.59 10.73 -0.93
C ARG A 214 19.03 9.33 -1.34
N PHE A 215 18.09 8.55 -1.88
CA PHE A 215 18.43 7.30 -2.52
C PHE A 215 19.19 7.59 -3.81
N GLY A 216 20.08 6.68 -4.20
CA GLY A 216 20.85 6.74 -5.44
C GLY A 216 20.47 5.62 -6.40
N GLY A 217 21.04 5.66 -7.61
CA GLY A 217 20.85 4.63 -8.65
C GLY A 217 19.67 4.89 -9.58
N GLY A 218 18.97 6.01 -9.43
CA GLY A 218 17.90 6.47 -10.30
C GLY A 218 18.39 7.43 -11.39
N ASN A 219 17.61 8.47 -11.65
CA ASN A 219 17.91 9.49 -12.64
C ASN A 219 17.42 10.86 -12.16
N ASP A 220 18.28 11.89 -12.17
CA ASP A 220 17.91 13.23 -11.73
C ASP A 220 16.86 13.94 -12.63
N GLY A 221 16.53 13.33 -13.77
CA GLY A 221 15.44 13.70 -14.67
C GLY A 221 14.04 13.21 -14.27
N ASP A 222 13.92 12.41 -13.20
CA ASP A 222 12.63 11.97 -12.62
C ASP A 222 11.85 10.98 -13.52
N CYS A 223 12.55 10.21 -14.37
CA CYS A 223 11.96 9.16 -15.20
C CYS A 223 11.84 7.80 -14.49
N ASP A 224 12.61 7.57 -13.44
CA ASP A 224 12.73 6.30 -12.73
C ASP A 224 11.67 6.13 -11.63
N PRO A 225 11.28 4.90 -11.28
CA PRO A 225 10.28 4.65 -10.27
C PRO A 225 10.79 4.93 -8.87
N HIS A 226 10.08 5.73 -8.07
CA HIS A 226 10.47 5.93 -6.68
C HIS A 226 9.86 4.87 -5.76
N ALA A 227 10.04 3.60 -6.11
CA ALA A 227 9.64 2.45 -5.30
C ALA A 227 10.91 1.70 -4.88
N MET A 228 11.11 1.55 -3.57
CA MET A 228 12.27 0.80 -3.07
C MET A 228 12.02 -0.69 -3.15
N ASP A 229 10.75 -1.08 -3.02
CA ASP A 229 10.28 -2.45 -2.97
C ASP A 229 8.78 -2.50 -3.32
N VAL A 230 8.36 -3.57 -4.01
CA VAL A 230 6.96 -3.89 -4.32
C VAL A 230 6.70 -5.39 -4.22
N LEU A 231 5.47 -5.78 -3.88
CA LEU A 231 5.09 -7.20 -3.98
C LEU A 231 5.23 -7.69 -5.42
N ALA A 232 5.77 -8.89 -5.59
CA ALA A 232 5.98 -9.48 -6.91
C ALA A 232 5.56 -10.95 -7.05
N GLY A 233 5.46 -11.39 -8.30
CA GLY A 233 5.14 -12.77 -8.66
C GLY A 233 3.81 -13.27 -8.07
N LYS A 234 3.88 -14.24 -7.15
CA LYS A 234 2.69 -14.81 -6.50
C LYS A 234 2.55 -14.37 -5.05
N GLY A 235 3.42 -13.47 -4.57
CA GLY A 235 3.48 -13.04 -3.18
C GLY A 235 3.71 -14.20 -2.23
N THR A 236 4.66 -15.08 -2.56
CA THR A 236 4.99 -16.29 -1.80
C THR A 236 6.27 -16.16 -0.97
N GLY A 237 7.06 -15.11 -1.21
CA GLY A 237 8.39 -14.90 -0.66
C GLY A 237 9.47 -15.74 -1.36
N ASP A 238 9.20 -16.19 -2.58
CA ASP A 238 10.18 -16.93 -3.37
C ASP A 238 11.26 -15.96 -3.88
N LYS A 239 12.53 -16.38 -3.84
CA LYS A 239 13.65 -15.50 -4.25
C LYS A 239 13.56 -15.03 -5.71
N SER A 240 12.87 -15.78 -6.57
CA SER A 240 12.63 -15.36 -7.96
C SER A 240 11.69 -14.16 -8.08
N GLU A 241 10.89 -13.87 -7.05
CA GLU A 241 10.00 -12.70 -7.03
C GLU A 241 10.79 -11.39 -7.06
N ALA A 242 12.03 -11.37 -6.54
CA ALA A 242 12.94 -10.23 -6.68
C ALA A 242 13.30 -9.93 -8.16
N ASP A 243 13.38 -10.93 -9.02
CA ASP A 243 13.58 -10.71 -10.47
C ASP A 243 12.28 -10.29 -11.17
N GLU A 244 11.11 -10.70 -10.67
CA GLU A 244 9.81 -10.21 -11.15
C GLU A 244 9.58 -8.75 -10.75
N GLN A 245 9.97 -8.34 -9.54
CA GLN A 245 10.00 -6.93 -9.13
C GLN A 245 10.82 -6.09 -10.11
N LYS A 246 12.06 -6.52 -10.42
CA LYS A 246 12.93 -5.78 -11.36
C LYS A 246 12.27 -5.60 -12.73
N LYS A 247 11.49 -6.58 -13.19
CA LYS A 247 10.74 -6.48 -14.47
C LYS A 247 9.61 -5.47 -14.37
N MET A 248 8.84 -5.46 -13.28
CA MET A 248 7.76 -4.47 -13.07
C MET A 248 8.32 -3.05 -12.92
N LEU A 249 9.44 -2.91 -12.22
CA LEU A 249 10.13 -1.64 -12.02
C LEU A 249 11.04 -1.24 -13.18
N ALA A 250 11.11 -2.04 -14.26
CA ALA A 250 11.94 -1.72 -15.41
C ALA A 250 11.39 -0.52 -16.19
N TYR A 251 12.18 0.56 -16.22
CA TYR A 251 11.87 1.84 -16.86
C TYR A 251 12.88 2.16 -17.98
N GLU A 252 12.55 3.16 -18.79
CA GLU A 252 13.47 3.73 -19.77
C GLU A 252 13.33 5.25 -19.76
N CYS A 253 14.47 5.96 -19.82
CA CYS A 253 14.51 7.41 -19.87
C CYS A 253 14.87 7.90 -21.26
N ASN A 254 14.30 9.03 -21.66
CA ASN A 254 14.83 9.84 -22.75
C ASN A 254 16.12 10.53 -22.30
N ALA A 255 16.88 11.05 -23.27
CA ALA A 255 18.14 11.76 -22.99
C ALA A 255 17.95 13.05 -22.19
N ASP A 256 16.75 13.64 -22.21
CA ASP A 256 16.38 14.83 -21.42
C ASP A 256 15.89 14.49 -20.01
N GLY A 257 15.94 13.21 -19.62
CA GLY A 257 15.51 12.74 -18.31
C GLY A 257 14.02 12.46 -18.21
N THR A 258 13.20 12.76 -19.22
CA THR A 258 11.77 12.42 -19.21
C THR A 258 11.57 10.92 -19.41
N SER A 259 10.45 10.38 -18.90
CA SER A 259 10.14 8.96 -19.07
C SER A 259 9.86 8.62 -20.54
N LYS A 260 10.61 7.66 -21.08
CA LYS A 260 10.32 7.00 -22.36
C LYS A 260 9.41 5.79 -22.16
N LYS A 261 9.63 5.07 -21.05
CA LYS A 261 8.80 3.97 -20.57
C LYS A 261 8.75 4.04 -19.05
N MET A 262 7.55 4.17 -18.50
CA MET A 262 7.34 4.09 -17.05
C MET A 262 7.41 2.64 -16.57
N ALA A 263 7.80 2.47 -15.30
CA ALA A 263 7.61 1.21 -14.60
C ALA A 263 6.11 0.89 -14.50
N THR A 264 5.75 -0.36 -14.78
CA THR A 264 4.35 -0.81 -14.83
C THR A 264 4.16 -1.96 -13.84
N LEU A 265 3.37 -1.71 -12.80
CA LEU A 265 3.03 -2.66 -11.76
C LEU A 265 1.83 -3.54 -12.15
N SER A 266 1.79 -4.73 -11.57
CA SER A 266 0.65 -5.64 -11.61
C SER A 266 0.11 -5.90 -10.20
N MET A 267 -1.16 -6.32 -10.10
CA MET A 267 -1.77 -6.70 -8.84
C MET A 267 -1.48 -8.15 -8.51
N ILE A 268 -1.15 -8.41 -7.24
CA ILE A 268 -0.94 -9.76 -6.71
C ILE A 268 -2.26 -10.30 -6.16
N ARG A 269 -2.58 -11.55 -6.52
CA ARG A 269 -3.85 -12.22 -6.21
C ARG A 269 -3.57 -13.61 -5.63
N LYS A 270 -4.54 -14.16 -4.89
CA LYS A 270 -4.48 -15.52 -4.34
C LYS A 270 -4.92 -16.59 -5.33
#